data_AF-A0A7S2Z3F8-F1
#
_entry.id   AF-A0A7S2Z3F8-F1
#
_cell.length_a   1.000
_cell.length_b   1.000
_cell.length_c   1.000
_cell.angle_alpha   90.00
_cell.angle_beta   90.00
_cell.angle_gamma   90.00
#
_symmetry.space_group_name_H-M   'P 1'
#
loop_
_entity.id
_entity.type
_entity.pdbx_description
1 polymer ?
#
loop_
_entity_poly.entity_id
_entity_poly.type
_entity_poly.pdbx_seq_one_letter_code
_entity_poly.pdbx_strand_id
1 'polypeptide(L)'
;RDKSSSVAGAGADAAEALGFDAMLHDMELSTGLSLQFIMQSPNFGQREAREDFINWQSWIAHYHPSSACAQGASDILNNLHTLWPDSGDSGSGSEALLAGSVANNFAEVKQCGESVDINEETNSYLVCKEYSCGLWMSFHAMSVQEPSSAKGENGFEPFSGQEMVRSLHSFIDKFFMCDVCRTHFLQVLAGEQGAGT
;
A
#
# COMPACT_ATOMS: atom_id res chain seq x y z
N ARG A 1 -20.61 -17.33 49.72
CA ARG A 1 -21.10 -15.99 49.30
C ARG A 1 -19.91 -15.07 49.52
N ASP A 2 -19.21 -14.55 48.52
CA ASP A 2 -19.64 -14.23 47.15
C ASP A 2 -18.53 -14.46 46.13
N LYS A 3 -18.89 -15.05 44.99
CA LYS A 3 -18.14 -14.95 43.74
C LYS A 3 -18.81 -13.82 42.95
N SER A 4 -18.15 -12.68 42.87
CA SER A 4 -18.42 -11.70 41.83
C SER A 4 -17.08 -11.33 41.23
N SER A 5 -16.75 -11.91 40.09
CA SER A 5 -15.64 -11.46 39.26
C SER A 5 -15.89 -11.82 37.80
N SER A 6 -15.79 -10.78 36.98
CA SER A 6 -15.38 -10.79 35.57
C SER A 6 -16.30 -11.45 34.53
N VAL A 7 -17.35 -10.73 34.14
CA VAL A 7 -18.01 -10.90 32.81
C VAL A 7 -17.84 -9.64 31.94
N ALA A 8 -17.35 -8.53 32.49
CA ALA A 8 -17.24 -7.25 31.78
C ALA A 8 -16.06 -7.16 30.79
N GLY A 9 -15.02 -8.00 30.92
CA GLY A 9 -13.82 -7.94 30.05
C GLY A 9 -14.01 -8.57 28.67
N ALA A 10 -14.67 -9.73 28.59
CA ALA A 10 -14.77 -10.50 27.35
C ALA A 10 -15.57 -9.80 26.23
N GLY A 11 -16.48 -8.89 26.57
CA GLY A 11 -17.24 -8.11 25.60
C GLY A 11 -16.48 -6.91 25.02
N ALA A 12 -15.54 -6.34 25.80
CA ALA A 12 -14.69 -5.24 25.35
C ALA A 12 -13.60 -5.75 24.39
N ASP A 13 -12.95 -6.86 24.75
CA ASP A 13 -11.90 -7.49 23.92
C ASP A 13 -12.46 -7.95 22.55
N ALA A 14 -13.68 -8.49 22.52
CA ALA A 14 -14.34 -8.89 21.28
C ALA A 14 -14.75 -7.69 20.42
N ALA A 15 -15.21 -6.59 21.03
CA ALA A 15 -15.53 -5.37 20.29
C ALA A 15 -14.28 -4.68 19.74
N GLU A 16 -13.17 -4.73 20.48
CA GLU A 16 -11.86 -4.23 20.05
C GLU A 16 -11.28 -5.07 18.91
N ALA A 17 -11.36 -6.40 19.01
CA ALA A 17 -10.97 -7.31 17.93
C ALA A 17 -11.81 -7.11 16.66
N LEU A 18 -13.15 -6.98 16.80
CA LEU A 18 -14.03 -6.67 15.68
C LEU A 18 -13.72 -5.30 15.05
N GLY A 19 -13.34 -4.32 15.87
CA GLY A 19 -12.90 -3.01 15.40
C GLY A 19 -11.59 -3.09 14.61
N PHE A 20 -10.63 -3.88 15.10
CA PHE A 20 -9.37 -4.12 14.40
C PHE A 20 -9.58 -4.86 13.08
N ASP A 21 -10.41 -5.92 13.05
CA ASP A 21 -10.71 -6.67 11.83
C ASP A 21 -11.39 -5.79 10.77
N ALA A 22 -12.31 -4.92 11.18
CA ALA A 22 -12.96 -3.98 10.27
C ALA A 22 -11.98 -2.92 9.72
N MET A 23 -11.06 -2.43 10.56
CA MET A 23 -9.99 -1.54 10.12
C MET A 23 -9.01 -2.23 9.18
N LEU A 24 -8.66 -3.49 9.46
CA LEU A 24 -7.77 -4.29 8.64
C LEU A 24 -8.36 -4.53 7.25
N HIS A 25 -9.64 -4.89 7.19
CA HIS A 25 -10.38 -5.05 5.93
C HIS A 25 -10.34 -3.77 5.07
N ASP A 26 -10.53 -2.60 5.67
CA ASP A 26 -10.47 -1.32 4.96
C ASP A 26 -9.05 -0.98 4.46
N MET A 27 -8.02 -1.35 5.23
CA MET A 27 -6.62 -1.24 4.81
C MET A 27 -6.32 -2.20 3.64
N GLU A 28 -6.81 -3.44 3.68
CA GLU A 28 -6.67 -4.42 2.59
C GLU A 28 -7.34 -3.94 1.30
N LEU A 29 -8.58 -3.44 1.39
CA LEU A 29 -9.29 -2.82 0.28
C LEU A 29 -8.52 -1.67 -0.33
N SER A 30 -8.03 -0.75 0.51
CA SER A 30 -7.29 0.41 0.03
C SER A 30 -5.95 0.01 -0.59
N THR A 31 -5.23 -0.93 0.01
CA THR A 31 -3.97 -1.42 -0.54
C THR A 31 -4.18 -2.12 -1.90
N GLY A 32 -5.21 -2.96 -2.03
CA GLY A 32 -5.59 -3.58 -3.31
C GLY A 32 -6.00 -2.55 -4.38
N LEU A 33 -6.84 -1.58 -4.01
CA LEU A 33 -7.24 -0.47 -4.88
C LEU A 33 -6.07 0.41 -5.30
N SER A 34 -5.09 0.62 -4.41
CA SER A 34 -3.91 1.42 -4.73
C SER A 34 -3.15 0.87 -5.93
N LEU A 35 -3.05 -0.46 -6.06
CA LEU A 35 -2.44 -1.10 -7.22
C LEU A 35 -3.24 -0.82 -8.50
N GLN A 36 -4.58 -0.86 -8.45
CA GLN A 36 -5.43 -0.52 -9.59
C GLN A 36 -5.26 0.94 -10.02
N PHE A 37 -5.22 1.86 -9.07
CA PHE A 37 -5.02 3.28 -9.35
C PHE A 37 -3.61 3.60 -9.85
N ILE A 38 -2.59 2.90 -9.32
CA ILE A 38 -1.24 2.94 -9.87
C ILE A 38 -1.27 2.58 -11.35
N MET A 39 -1.92 1.48 -11.75
CA MET A 39 -1.99 1.06 -13.15
C MET A 39 -2.70 2.07 -14.08
N GLN A 40 -3.58 2.89 -13.52
CA GLN A 40 -4.30 3.95 -14.25
C GLN A 40 -3.55 5.29 -14.25
N SER A 41 -2.47 5.43 -13.47
CA SER A 41 -1.66 6.64 -13.43
C SER A 41 -0.97 6.89 -14.78
N PRO A 42 -0.86 8.15 -15.22
CA PRO A 42 -0.07 8.49 -16.42
C PRO A 42 1.41 8.12 -16.30
N ASN A 43 1.92 7.94 -15.08
CA ASN A 43 3.32 7.58 -14.83
C ASN A 43 3.56 6.06 -14.85
N PHE A 44 2.51 5.24 -14.89
CA PHE A 44 2.66 3.80 -14.88
C PHE A 44 3.31 3.28 -16.16
N GLY A 45 4.22 2.31 -16.01
CA GLY A 45 5.03 1.80 -17.12
C GLY A 45 6.22 2.69 -17.51
N GLN A 46 6.32 3.92 -17.00
CA GLN A 46 7.49 4.79 -17.23
C GLN A 46 8.69 4.32 -16.42
N ARG A 47 9.89 4.39 -17.02
CA ARG A 47 11.14 3.93 -16.38
C ARG A 47 11.38 4.64 -15.05
N GLU A 48 11.12 5.93 -15.01
CA GLU A 48 11.37 6.81 -13.88
C GLU A 48 10.43 6.54 -12.70
N ALA A 49 9.25 5.93 -12.96
CA ALA A 49 8.29 5.57 -11.92
C ALA A 49 8.51 4.14 -11.38
N ARG A 50 9.36 3.33 -12.02
CA ARG A 50 9.57 1.93 -11.64
C ARG A 50 10.20 1.79 -10.26
N GLU A 51 11.18 2.62 -9.93
CA GLU A 51 11.80 2.61 -8.60
C GLU A 51 10.81 3.05 -7.51
N ASP A 52 10.00 4.07 -7.78
CA ASP A 52 8.94 4.52 -6.87
C ASP A 52 7.89 3.42 -6.63
N PHE A 53 7.56 2.64 -7.66
CA PHE A 53 6.70 1.46 -7.53
C PHE A 53 7.36 0.36 -6.67
N ILE A 54 8.64 0.06 -6.88
CA ILE A 54 9.39 -0.91 -6.08
C ILE A 54 9.39 -0.50 -4.60
N ASN A 55 9.63 0.78 -4.32
CA ASN A 55 9.67 1.31 -2.96
C ASN A 55 8.31 1.19 -2.27
N TRP A 56 7.22 1.43 -3.02
CA TRP A 56 5.85 1.26 -2.51
C TRP A 56 5.58 -0.21 -2.14
N GLN A 57 5.86 -1.14 -3.06
CA GLN A 57 5.63 -2.57 -2.82
C GLN A 57 6.55 -3.11 -1.71
N SER A 58 7.78 -2.64 -1.61
CA SER A 58 8.72 -3.08 -0.56
C SER A 58 8.27 -2.61 0.82
N TRP A 59 7.71 -1.40 0.92
CA TRP A 59 7.16 -0.90 2.18
C TRP A 59 5.96 -1.74 2.65
N ILE A 60 5.05 -2.08 1.73
CA ILE A 60 3.91 -2.98 2.00
C ILE A 60 4.38 -4.37 2.40
N ALA A 61 5.31 -4.95 1.64
CA ALA A 61 5.84 -6.29 1.86
C ALA A 61 6.43 -6.48 3.27
N HIS A 62 6.98 -5.41 3.84
CA HIS A 62 7.65 -5.47 5.13
C HIS A 62 6.76 -5.05 6.30
N TYR A 63 5.87 -4.06 6.11
CA TYR A 63 5.16 -3.42 7.24
C TYR A 63 3.64 -3.45 7.14
N HIS A 64 3.04 -4.05 6.11
CA HIS A 64 1.58 -4.07 6.04
C HIS A 64 1.00 -5.03 7.10
N PRO A 65 -0.03 -4.61 7.88
CA PRO A 65 -0.59 -5.44 8.96
C PRO A 65 -1.28 -6.71 8.45
N SER A 66 -1.82 -6.69 7.22
CA SER A 66 -2.32 -7.88 6.55
C SER A 66 -1.19 -8.71 5.96
N SER A 67 -1.10 -9.97 6.39
CA SER A 67 -0.17 -10.95 5.79
C SER A 67 -0.48 -11.24 4.33
N ALA A 68 -1.74 -11.13 3.90
CA ALA A 68 -2.11 -11.34 2.50
C ALA A 68 -1.52 -10.24 1.63
N CYS A 69 -1.70 -8.97 2.01
CA CYS A 69 -1.11 -7.83 1.30
C CYS A 69 0.42 -7.84 1.31
N ALA A 70 1.03 -8.17 2.46
CA ALA A 70 2.48 -8.25 2.58
C ALA A 70 3.07 -9.35 1.66
N GLN A 71 2.43 -10.53 1.63
CA GLN A 71 2.86 -11.62 0.75
C GLN A 71 2.65 -11.26 -0.72
N GLY A 72 1.48 -10.73 -1.11
CA GLY A 72 1.22 -10.38 -2.50
C GLY A 72 2.14 -9.26 -3.01
N ALA A 73 2.52 -8.30 -2.15
CA ALA A 73 3.55 -7.32 -2.49
C ALA A 73 4.94 -7.97 -2.70
N SER A 74 5.31 -8.93 -1.85
CA SER A 74 6.53 -9.72 -2.04
C SER A 74 6.51 -10.53 -3.34
N ASP A 75 5.37 -11.13 -3.69
CA ASP A 75 5.20 -11.89 -4.92
C ASP A 75 5.33 -10.98 -6.16
N ILE A 76 4.79 -9.77 -6.10
CA ILE A 76 4.98 -8.76 -7.15
C ILE A 76 6.46 -8.42 -7.33
N LEU A 77 7.19 -8.18 -6.24
CA LEU A 77 8.63 -7.87 -6.29
C LEU A 77 9.45 -9.04 -6.86
N ASN A 78 9.16 -10.28 -6.43
CA ASN A 78 9.85 -11.48 -6.92
C ASN A 78 9.61 -11.73 -8.42
N ASN A 79 8.45 -11.32 -8.94
CA ASN A 79 8.08 -11.48 -10.35
C ASN A 79 8.26 -10.20 -11.17
N LEU A 80 8.89 -9.16 -10.61
CA LEU A 80 8.90 -7.83 -11.21
C LEU A 80 9.56 -7.79 -12.59
N HIS A 81 10.58 -8.60 -12.85
CA HIS A 81 11.21 -8.71 -14.16
C HIS A 81 10.23 -9.15 -15.26
N THR A 82 9.21 -9.94 -14.91
CA THR A 82 8.14 -10.36 -15.83
C THR A 82 7.02 -9.34 -15.87
N LEU A 83 6.60 -8.83 -14.70
CA LEU A 83 5.47 -7.90 -14.59
C LEU A 83 5.80 -6.51 -15.16
N TRP A 84 6.97 -5.99 -14.82
CA TRP A 84 7.51 -4.71 -15.27
C TRP A 84 8.99 -4.87 -15.68
N PRO A 85 9.27 -5.36 -16.90
CA PRO A 85 10.63 -5.57 -17.39
C PRO A 85 11.45 -4.28 -17.39
N ASP A 86 12.76 -4.40 -17.17
CA ASP A 86 13.66 -3.26 -17.32
C ASP A 86 13.70 -2.82 -18.78
N SER A 87 13.60 -1.52 -19.00
CA SER A 87 13.61 -0.90 -20.34
C SER A 87 14.86 -1.21 -21.19
N GLY A 88 15.90 -1.82 -20.61
CA GLY A 88 17.09 -2.31 -21.31
C GLY A 88 16.90 -3.65 -22.04
N ASP A 89 15.87 -4.43 -21.68
CA ASP A 89 15.61 -5.76 -22.28
C ASP A 89 14.62 -5.69 -23.47
N SER A 90 13.90 -4.58 -23.63
CA SER A 90 12.92 -4.41 -24.71
C SER A 90 13.50 -3.56 -25.83
N GLY A 91 13.96 -4.22 -26.90
CA GLY A 91 14.44 -3.55 -28.10
C GLY A 91 13.43 -2.55 -28.67
N SER A 92 13.86 -1.30 -28.83
CA SER A 92 13.27 -0.21 -29.67
C SER A 92 11.74 -0.01 -29.68
N GLY A 93 11.00 -0.52 -28.68
CA GLY A 93 9.57 -0.28 -28.53
C GLY A 93 9.29 1.14 -28.06
N SER A 94 8.18 1.74 -28.51
CA SER A 94 7.76 3.03 -27.97
C SER A 94 7.34 2.89 -26.49
N GLU A 95 7.60 3.90 -25.66
CA GLU A 95 7.27 3.90 -24.23
C GLU A 95 5.78 3.60 -23.96
N ALA A 96 4.88 4.05 -24.84
CA ALA A 96 3.46 3.76 -24.75
C ALA A 96 3.11 2.27 -24.96
N LEU A 97 3.81 1.57 -25.86
CA LEU A 97 3.62 0.13 -26.05
C LEU A 97 4.14 -0.66 -24.85
N LEU A 98 5.24 -0.21 -24.26
CA LEU A 98 5.78 -0.79 -23.02
C LEU A 98 4.81 -0.59 -21.87
N ALA A 99 4.28 0.62 -21.67
CA ALA A 99 3.31 0.91 -20.62
C ALA A 99 2.03 0.08 -20.74
N GLY A 100 1.50 -0.06 -21.97
CA GLY A 100 0.35 -0.93 -22.23
C GLY A 100 0.63 -2.42 -21.95
N SER A 101 1.83 -2.89 -22.28
CA SER A 101 2.24 -4.27 -21.95
C SER A 101 2.38 -4.49 -20.45
N VAL A 102 2.95 -3.53 -19.71
CA VAL A 102 3.07 -3.59 -18.25
C VAL A 102 1.67 -3.63 -17.62
N ALA A 103 0.74 -2.77 -18.03
CA ALA A 103 -0.63 -2.79 -17.51
C ALA A 103 -1.32 -4.15 -17.69
N ASN A 104 -1.15 -4.78 -18.86
CA ASN A 104 -1.70 -6.11 -19.11
C ASN A 104 -1.09 -7.19 -18.20
N ASN A 105 0.21 -7.10 -17.88
CA ASN A 105 0.87 -8.07 -17.00
C ASN A 105 0.32 -8.03 -15.56
N PHE A 106 -0.20 -6.87 -15.13
CA PHE A 106 -0.75 -6.68 -13.78
C PHE A 106 -2.27 -6.92 -13.69
N ALA A 107 -2.98 -7.13 -14.80
CA ALA A 107 -4.44 -7.20 -14.83
C ALA A 107 -5.05 -8.26 -13.88
N GLU A 108 -4.34 -9.37 -13.66
CA GLU A 108 -4.79 -10.48 -12.80
C GLU A 108 -4.13 -10.48 -11.41
N VAL A 109 -3.34 -9.46 -11.07
CA VAL A 109 -2.61 -9.40 -9.80
C VAL A 109 -3.56 -9.01 -8.67
N LYS A 110 -3.70 -9.91 -7.69
CA LYS A 110 -4.54 -9.72 -6.49
C LYS A 110 -3.67 -9.54 -5.26
N GLN A 111 -3.11 -8.34 -5.10
CA GLN A 111 -2.09 -8.04 -4.08
C GLN A 111 -2.49 -8.40 -2.65
N CYS A 112 -3.77 -8.28 -2.30
CA CYS A 112 -4.28 -8.59 -0.96
C CYS A 112 -5.17 -9.85 -0.93
N GLY A 113 -5.15 -10.67 -1.99
CA GLY A 113 -5.96 -11.87 -2.13
C GLY A 113 -7.34 -11.65 -2.76
N GLU A 114 -8.04 -12.77 -2.98
CA GLU A 114 -9.38 -12.84 -3.61
C GLU A 114 -10.50 -12.22 -2.77
N SER A 115 -10.29 -12.12 -1.45
CA SER A 115 -11.28 -11.60 -0.49
C SER A 115 -11.51 -10.11 -0.60
N VAL A 116 -10.61 -9.40 -1.29
CA VAL A 116 -10.73 -7.98 -1.56
C VAL A 116 -11.57 -7.80 -2.82
N ASP A 117 -12.88 -7.95 -2.68
CA ASP A 117 -13.84 -7.67 -3.76
C ASP A 117 -13.94 -6.15 -3.95
N ILE A 118 -13.12 -5.65 -4.88
CA ILE A 118 -13.05 -4.24 -5.22
C ILE A 118 -14.29 -3.91 -6.06
N ASN A 119 -15.38 -3.55 -5.38
CA ASN A 119 -16.60 -3.10 -6.02
C ASN A 119 -17.08 -1.78 -5.40
N GLU A 120 -16.92 -0.69 -6.14
CA GLU A 120 -17.35 0.67 -5.73
C GLU A 120 -18.87 0.76 -5.46
N GLU A 121 -19.68 -0.14 -6.05
CA GLU A 121 -21.14 -0.13 -5.90
C GLU A 121 -21.61 -0.72 -4.56
N THR A 122 -20.79 -1.51 -3.86
CA THR A 122 -21.21 -2.25 -2.65
C THR A 122 -20.89 -1.53 -1.34
N ASN A 123 -20.24 -0.36 -1.37
CA ASN A 123 -19.66 0.28 -0.19
C ASN A 123 -18.89 -0.73 0.66
N SER A 124 -17.83 -1.29 0.08
CA SER A 124 -17.06 -2.41 0.63
C SER A 124 -16.36 -2.09 1.95
N TYR A 125 -16.23 -0.80 2.29
CA TYR A 125 -15.61 -0.32 3.52
C TYR A 125 -16.51 -0.48 4.76
N LEU A 126 -15.92 -0.94 5.86
CA LEU A 126 -16.62 -1.22 7.12
C LEU A 126 -16.49 -0.09 8.15
N VAL A 127 -15.37 0.66 8.14
CA VAL A 127 -15.08 1.78 9.05
C VAL A 127 -14.95 3.09 8.27
N CYS A 128 -14.20 3.05 7.17
CA CYS A 128 -13.95 4.14 6.26
C CYS A 128 -15.15 4.42 5.35
N LYS A 129 -15.17 5.62 4.76
CA LYS A 129 -16.17 6.02 3.77
C LYS A 129 -15.67 5.93 2.34
N GLU A 130 -14.35 5.95 2.17
CA GLU A 130 -13.71 6.02 0.86
C GLU A 130 -12.26 5.53 0.95
N TYR A 131 -11.70 5.25 -0.22
CA TYR A 131 -10.32 4.79 -0.43
C TYR A 131 -9.26 5.59 0.34
N SER A 132 -9.37 6.92 0.37
CA SER A 132 -8.38 7.78 1.01
C SER A 132 -8.22 7.44 2.49
N CYS A 133 -9.32 7.14 3.19
CA CYS A 133 -9.32 6.84 4.63
C CYS A 133 -8.54 5.56 4.94
N GLY A 134 -8.83 4.46 4.23
CA GLY A 134 -8.13 3.20 4.48
C GLY A 134 -6.67 3.25 4.03
N LEU A 135 -6.36 4.01 2.97
CA LEU A 135 -4.98 4.23 2.54
C LEU A 135 -4.16 5.00 3.61
N TRP A 136 -4.72 6.07 4.18
CA TRP A 136 -4.08 6.79 5.28
C TRP A 136 -3.89 5.90 6.51
N MET A 137 -4.88 5.07 6.84
CA MET A 137 -4.74 4.08 7.90
C MET A 137 -3.59 3.10 7.63
N SER A 138 -3.46 2.59 6.40
CA SER A 138 -2.33 1.73 6.01
C SER A 138 -0.99 2.45 6.22
N PHE A 139 -0.84 3.70 5.76
CA PHE A 139 0.41 4.45 5.97
C PHE A 139 0.75 4.60 7.45
N HIS A 140 -0.24 4.94 8.28
CA HIS A 140 -0.02 5.07 9.73
C HIS A 140 0.39 3.74 10.36
N ALA A 141 -0.33 2.66 10.07
CA ALA A 141 -0.03 1.33 10.59
C ALA A 141 1.39 0.87 10.19
N MET A 142 1.75 1.04 8.91
CA MET A 142 3.07 0.66 8.39
C MET A 142 4.22 1.51 8.96
N SER A 143 3.95 2.75 9.38
CA SER A 143 5.00 3.66 9.91
C SER A 143 5.43 3.36 11.34
N VAL A 144 4.59 2.67 12.13
CA VAL A 144 4.82 2.41 13.57
C VAL A 144 5.14 0.95 13.86
N GLN A 145 5.14 0.09 12.84
CA GLN A 145 5.41 -1.32 13.03
C GLN A 145 6.91 -1.57 13.23
N GLU A 146 7.25 -2.21 14.35
CA GLU A 146 8.64 -2.49 14.70
C GLU A 146 9.27 -3.45 13.68
N PRO A 147 10.52 -3.21 13.22
CA PRO A 147 11.22 -4.09 12.27
C PRO A 147 11.35 -5.55 12.75
N SER A 148 11.33 -5.77 14.07
CA SER A 148 11.36 -7.12 14.68
C SER A 148 10.01 -7.86 14.61
N SER A 149 8.92 -7.15 14.33
CA SER A 149 7.57 -7.67 14.15
C SER A 149 7.14 -7.73 12.68
N ALA A 150 7.93 -7.13 11.79
CA ALA A 150 7.84 -7.31 10.35
C ALA A 150 8.05 -8.79 10.03
N LYS A 151 6.98 -9.46 9.64
CA LYS A 151 7.02 -10.88 9.28
C LYS A 151 7.70 -11.01 7.93
N GLY A 152 8.97 -11.43 7.92
CA GLY A 152 9.55 -12.05 6.74
C GLY A 152 11.04 -11.88 6.56
N GLU A 153 11.72 -13.02 6.42
CA GLU A 153 13.00 -13.17 5.73
C GLU A 153 12.81 -12.91 4.22
N ASN A 154 12.20 -11.78 3.85
CA ASN A 154 11.81 -11.48 2.46
C ASN A 154 13.03 -11.05 1.61
N GLY A 155 14.23 -11.05 2.19
CA GLY A 155 15.48 -10.66 1.51
C GLY A 155 15.62 -9.15 1.25
N PHE A 156 14.66 -8.34 1.68
CA PHE A 156 14.68 -6.88 1.55
C PHE A 156 15.13 -6.22 2.86
N GLU A 157 16.00 -5.22 2.75
CA GLU A 157 16.46 -4.43 3.91
C GLU A 157 15.28 -3.70 4.56
N PRO A 158 15.22 -3.64 5.91
CA PRO A 158 14.19 -2.89 6.62
C PRO A 158 14.27 -1.40 6.27
N PHE A 159 13.12 -0.75 6.12
CA PHE A 159 13.05 0.68 5.87
C PHE A 159 13.39 1.46 7.13
N SER A 160 14.31 2.42 7.03
CA SER A 160 14.41 3.52 7.98
C SER A 160 13.16 4.42 7.87
N GLY A 161 12.86 5.15 8.95
CA GLY A 161 11.75 6.13 8.91
C GLY A 161 11.90 7.17 7.79
N GLN A 162 13.14 7.50 7.40
CA GLN A 162 13.41 8.40 6.27
C GLN A 162 13.03 7.76 4.92
N GLU A 163 13.30 6.47 4.73
CA GLU A 163 12.91 5.73 3.53
C GLU A 163 11.40 5.57 3.43
N MET A 164 10.70 5.38 4.56
CA MET A 164 9.23 5.35 4.59
C MET A 164 8.65 6.69 4.12
N VAL A 165 9.16 7.82 4.63
CA VAL A 165 8.73 9.16 4.21
C VAL A 165 9.03 9.41 2.73
N ARG A 166 10.18 8.97 2.22
CA ARG A 166 10.50 9.06 0.79
C ARG A 166 9.55 8.22 -0.06
N SER A 167 9.28 6.98 0.34
CA SER A 167 8.34 6.09 -0.36
C SER A 167 6.94 6.70 -0.40
N LEU A 168 6.47 7.24 0.72
CA LEU A 168 5.20 7.97 0.79
C LEU A 168 5.18 9.19 -0.14
N HIS A 169 6.23 10.02 -0.12
CA HIS A 169 6.34 11.18 -1.00
C HIS A 169 6.27 10.77 -2.48
N SER A 170 7.09 9.80 -2.89
CA SER A 170 7.14 9.29 -4.26
C SER A 170 5.82 8.67 -4.71
N PHE A 171 5.16 7.87 -3.85
CA PHE A 171 3.85 7.33 -4.14
C PHE A 171 2.83 8.44 -4.41
N ILE A 172 2.79 9.46 -3.54
CA ILE A 172 1.88 10.59 -3.70
C ILE A 172 2.18 11.39 -4.96
N ASP A 173 3.45 11.65 -5.26
CA ASP A 173 3.87 12.38 -6.46
C ASP A 173 3.46 11.65 -7.76
N LYS A 174 3.76 10.34 -7.83
CA LYS A 174 3.64 9.56 -9.07
C LYS A 174 2.29 8.90 -9.29
N PHE A 175 1.60 8.48 -8.24
CA PHE A 175 0.50 7.52 -8.39
C PHE A 175 -0.83 7.99 -7.77
N PHE A 176 -0.83 9.00 -6.90
CA PHE A 176 -2.06 9.45 -6.28
C PHE A 176 -2.95 10.23 -7.25
N MET A 177 -4.19 9.75 -7.45
CA MET A 177 -5.11 10.25 -8.48
C MET A 177 -5.56 11.70 -8.31
N CYS A 178 -5.64 12.21 -7.08
CA CYS A 178 -6.22 13.52 -6.80
C CYS A 178 -5.12 14.59 -6.88
N ASP A 179 -5.03 15.29 -8.01
CA ASP A 179 -4.01 16.33 -8.23
C ASP A 179 -4.00 17.40 -7.13
N VAL A 180 -5.18 17.90 -6.72
CA VAL A 180 -5.31 18.92 -5.66
C VAL A 180 -4.81 18.38 -4.31
N CYS A 181 -5.16 17.14 -3.99
CA CYS A 181 -4.74 16.46 -2.77
C CYS A 181 -3.22 16.23 -2.77
N ARG A 182 -2.68 15.75 -3.90
CA ARG A 182 -1.24 15.56 -4.13
C ARG A 182 -0.50 16.87 -3.91
N THR A 183 -0.92 17.96 -4.55
CA THR A 183 -0.26 19.26 -4.40
C THR A 183 -0.24 19.74 -2.95
N HIS A 184 -1.36 19.67 -2.23
CA HIS A 184 -1.38 20.06 -0.82
C HIS A 184 -0.49 19.17 0.04
N PHE A 185 -0.49 17.85 -0.18
CA PHE A 185 0.30 16.93 0.61
C PHE A 185 1.80 17.13 0.39
N LEU A 186 2.23 17.28 -0.87
CA LEU A 186 3.64 17.55 -1.19
C LEU A 186 4.11 18.89 -0.59
N GLN A 187 3.24 19.90 -0.51
CA GLN A 187 3.56 21.15 0.18
C GLN A 187 3.79 20.96 1.68
N VAL A 188 2.99 20.12 2.34
CA VAL A 188 3.16 19.79 3.77
C VAL A 188 4.50 19.07 3.98
N LEU A 189 4.79 18.04 3.18
CA LEU A 189 6.05 17.30 3.27
C LEU A 189 7.28 18.16 2.96
N ALA A 190 7.18 19.13 2.05
CA ALA A 190 8.25 20.07 1.74
C ALA A 190 8.41 21.14 2.84
N GLY A 191 7.31 21.56 3.49
CA GLY A 191 7.29 22.54 4.57
C GLY A 191 7.99 22.06 5.85
N GLU A 192 7.99 20.75 6.11
CA GLU A 192 8.75 20.16 7.22
C GLU A 192 10.27 20.14 6.98
N GLN A 193 10.72 20.24 5.72
CA GLN A 193 12.15 20.32 5.38
C GLN A 193 12.74 21.74 5.53
N GLY A 194 11.90 22.75 5.81
CA GLY A 194 12.29 24.16 5.96
C GLY A 194 12.35 24.69 7.39
N ALA A 195 12.04 23.89 8.41
CA ALA A 195 11.96 24.33 9.81
C ALA A 195 13.20 23.98 10.66
N GLY A 196 14.37 23.84 10.02
CA GLY A 196 15.60 23.37 10.66
C GLY A 196 16.88 24.15 10.31
N THR A 197 16.78 25.42 9.93
CA THR A 197 17.93 26.33 9.79
C THR A 197 17.80 27.57 10.65
#